data_AF-E8ZJH5-F1
#
_entry.id   AF-E8ZJH5-F1
#
_cell.length_a   1.000
_cell.length_b   1.000
_cell.length_c   1.000
_cell.angle_alpha   90.00
_cell.angle_beta   90.00
_cell.angle_gamma   90.00
#
_symmetry.space_group_name_H-M   'P 1'
#
loop_
_entity.id
_entity.type
_entity.pdbx_description
1 polymer ?
#
loop_
_entity_poly.entity_id
_entity_poly.type
_entity_poly.pdbx_seq_one_letter_code
_entity_poly.pdbx_strand_id
1 'polypeptide(L)'
;MTFPAKAATFAAGIGGTTTAGLVGAHLYSKETIGNKLGDAVLGADDSFKDSWKNQHTKLTSETEDLKDFPELSKIKGNTNQDKSWEELKNWCSKSYSFTYKTIFSKEDNTRLNLTKKYCIQTIKERLTALYSGNSKKVLDVNGDGDSSEFTANYKKLANHDEAKDGELTGVLSGIDKSKADSEASANWTKAKEWCSGIHNQPFKGQVGSFKLAEKLCVKNS
;
A
#
# COMPACT_ATOMS: atom_id res chain seq x y z
N MET A 1 32.04 0.49 26.76
CA MET A 1 32.17 0.13 25.33
C MET A 1 30.98 0.72 24.60
N THR A 2 31.17 1.87 23.97
CA THR A 2 30.18 2.63 23.21
C THR A 2 30.07 2.07 21.80
N PHE A 3 28.90 1.54 21.44
CA PHE A 3 28.57 1.18 20.06
C PHE A 3 27.95 2.40 19.36
N PRO A 4 28.46 2.86 18.21
CA PRO A 4 27.80 3.90 17.44
C PRO A 4 26.63 3.29 16.68
N ALA A 5 25.42 3.69 17.02
CA ALA A 5 24.23 3.46 16.21
C ALA A 5 24.37 4.27 14.90
N LYS A 6 24.55 3.58 13.77
CA LYS A 6 24.40 4.22 12.46
C LYS A 6 22.93 4.50 12.24
N ALA A 7 22.53 5.76 12.46
CA ALA A 7 21.28 6.30 12.00
C ALA A 7 21.26 6.24 10.46
N ALA A 8 20.42 5.37 9.91
CA ALA A 8 20.10 5.39 8.48
C ALA A 8 19.07 6.49 8.26
N THR A 9 19.55 7.67 7.88
CA THR A 9 18.75 8.76 7.32
C THR A 9 18.18 8.30 5.98
N PHE A 10 16.90 7.96 5.96
CA PHE A 10 16.14 7.74 4.73
C PHE A 10 15.85 9.10 4.09
N ALA A 11 16.69 9.50 3.14
CA ALA A 11 16.41 10.61 2.25
C ALA A 11 15.49 10.12 1.12
N ALA A 12 14.28 10.65 1.08
CA ALA A 12 13.41 10.58 -0.09
C ALA A 12 14.07 11.33 -1.25
N GLY A 13 14.16 10.71 -2.43
CA GLY A 13 14.77 11.32 -3.60
C GLY A 13 14.33 10.60 -4.87
N ILE A 14 13.84 11.39 -5.82
CA ILE A 14 13.08 11.03 -7.00
C ILE A 14 14.06 10.92 -8.19
N GLY A 15 14.01 9.81 -8.95
CA GLY A 15 14.37 9.74 -10.38
C GLY A 15 15.84 9.87 -10.83
N GLY A 16 16.17 9.17 -11.92
CA GLY A 16 17.24 9.58 -12.86
C GLY A 16 18.52 8.75 -12.87
N THR A 17 18.84 8.22 -14.04
CA THR A 17 19.95 7.33 -14.45
C THR A 17 21.35 7.97 -14.44
N THR A 18 22.44 7.19 -14.28
CA THR A 18 23.50 6.97 -15.31
C THR A 18 24.72 6.15 -14.83
N THR A 19 24.99 5.07 -15.58
CA THR A 19 26.26 4.51 -16.11
C THR A 19 27.53 4.32 -15.26
N ALA A 20 27.82 3.02 -15.05
CA ALA A 20 29.03 2.25 -15.44
C ALA A 20 30.41 2.53 -14.81
N GLY A 21 30.92 1.49 -14.13
CA GLY A 21 32.34 1.25 -13.83
C GLY A 21 32.56 -0.22 -13.47
N LEU A 22 33.07 -1.00 -14.42
CA LEU A 22 33.39 -2.43 -14.33
C LEU A 22 34.61 -2.66 -13.42
N VAL A 23 34.59 -3.65 -12.53
CA VAL A 23 35.64 -4.70 -12.33
C VAL A 23 35.07 -5.79 -11.40
N GLY A 24 35.03 -7.04 -11.89
CA GLY A 24 35.28 -8.23 -11.06
C GLY A 24 34.30 -8.61 -9.95
N ALA A 25 33.06 -8.95 -10.29
CA ALA A 25 32.30 -9.92 -9.51
C ALA A 25 31.53 -10.81 -10.47
N HIS A 26 31.88 -12.10 -10.54
CA HIS A 26 30.89 -13.11 -10.89
C HIS A 26 29.84 -13.06 -9.77
N LEU A 27 28.88 -12.16 -9.93
CA LEU A 27 27.77 -11.98 -9.03
C LEU A 27 26.98 -13.29 -9.04
N TYR A 28 26.98 -13.98 -7.91
CA TYR A 28 25.88 -14.85 -7.54
C TYR A 28 24.60 -14.00 -7.63
N SER A 29 23.96 -13.96 -8.80
CA SER A 29 22.74 -13.19 -9.05
C SER A 29 21.56 -13.90 -8.39
N LYS A 30 21.57 -13.95 -7.06
CA LYS A 30 20.41 -14.34 -6.26
C LYS A 30 19.48 -13.15 -6.24
N GLU A 31 18.46 -13.20 -7.07
CA GLU A 31 17.38 -12.23 -7.00
C GLU A 31 16.37 -12.74 -5.96
N THR A 32 16.07 -11.93 -4.96
CA THR A 32 15.06 -12.27 -3.95
C THR A 32 13.68 -11.75 -4.37
N ILE A 33 12.63 -12.27 -3.75
CA ILE A 33 11.28 -11.69 -3.87
C ILE A 33 11.29 -10.24 -3.42
N GLY A 34 12.05 -9.91 -2.37
CA GLY A 34 12.21 -8.53 -1.91
C GLY A 34 12.83 -7.60 -2.94
N ASN A 35 13.80 -8.09 -3.73
CA ASN A 35 14.36 -7.30 -4.83
C ASN A 35 13.28 -6.95 -5.88
N LYS A 36 12.26 -7.80 -6.07
CA LYS A 36 11.15 -7.55 -7.00
C LYS A 36 10.05 -6.66 -6.42
N LEU A 37 9.82 -6.73 -5.12
CA LEU A 37 8.73 -6.02 -4.44
C LEU A 37 9.14 -4.67 -3.88
N GLY A 38 10.44 -4.44 -3.68
CA GLY A 38 10.94 -3.25 -3.03
C GLY A 38 10.30 -3.06 -1.66
N ASP A 39 10.06 -1.80 -1.28
CA ASP A 39 9.48 -1.47 0.01
C ASP A 39 7.97 -1.74 0.11
N ALA A 40 7.32 -2.34 -0.89
CA ALA A 40 5.86 -2.45 -0.98
C ALA A 40 5.21 -3.29 0.13
N VAL A 41 5.93 -4.19 0.79
CA VAL A 41 5.40 -5.01 1.89
C VAL A 41 4.99 -4.16 3.11
N LEU A 42 3.98 -4.61 3.85
CA LEU A 42 3.52 -3.99 5.09
C LEU A 42 4.65 -3.92 6.14
N GLY A 43 4.64 -2.88 6.98
CA GLY A 43 5.58 -2.74 8.09
C GLY A 43 5.37 -3.83 9.16
N ALA A 44 6.42 -4.06 9.95
CA ALA A 44 6.44 -5.13 10.95
C ALA A 44 6.05 -4.67 12.36
N ASP A 45 6.02 -3.35 12.60
CA ASP A 45 5.69 -2.72 13.87
C ASP A 45 4.18 -2.72 14.16
N ASP A 46 3.83 -2.38 15.40
CA ASP A 46 2.46 -2.48 15.91
C ASP A 46 1.47 -1.56 15.20
N SER A 47 1.91 -0.48 14.54
CA SER A 47 1.02 0.39 13.77
C SER A 47 0.37 -0.31 12.58
N PHE A 48 0.93 -1.45 12.14
CA PHE A 48 0.40 -2.27 11.06
C PHE A 48 -0.41 -3.48 11.55
N LYS A 49 -0.65 -3.63 12.86
CA LYS A 49 -1.39 -4.77 13.42
C LYS A 49 -2.76 -4.97 12.75
N ASP A 50 -3.54 -3.91 12.62
CA ASP A 50 -4.86 -3.99 11.98
C ASP A 50 -4.74 -4.28 10.47
N SER A 51 -3.69 -3.79 9.81
CA SER A 51 -3.41 -4.12 8.42
C SER A 51 -3.11 -5.60 8.23
N TRP A 52 -2.32 -6.19 9.13
CA TRP A 52 -2.05 -7.63 9.12
C TRP A 52 -3.28 -8.47 9.41
N LYS A 53 -4.14 -8.03 10.35
CA LYS A 53 -5.44 -8.66 10.58
C LYS A 53 -6.32 -8.65 9.33
N ASN A 54 -6.39 -7.51 8.63
CA ASN A 54 -7.14 -7.41 7.37
C ASN A 54 -6.59 -8.35 6.29
N GLN A 55 -5.26 -8.48 6.17
CA GLN A 55 -4.65 -9.41 5.22
C GLN A 55 -4.91 -10.88 5.59
N HIS A 56 -4.94 -11.22 6.88
CA HIS A 56 -5.34 -12.55 7.33
C HIS A 56 -6.81 -12.84 7.01
N THR A 57 -7.72 -11.89 7.26
CA THR A 57 -9.13 -12.02 6.85
C THR A 57 -9.25 -12.27 5.36
N LYS A 58 -8.52 -11.51 4.52
CA LYS A 58 -8.45 -11.73 3.07
C LYS A 58 -8.00 -13.16 2.75
N LEU A 59 -6.89 -13.62 3.33
CA LEU A 59 -6.41 -15.00 3.16
C LEU A 59 -7.46 -16.06 3.49
N THR A 60 -8.19 -15.89 4.59
CA THR A 60 -9.24 -16.85 5.01
C THR A 60 -10.49 -16.83 4.13
N SER A 61 -10.82 -15.69 3.52
CA SER A 61 -11.99 -15.53 2.64
C SER A 61 -11.82 -16.09 1.23
N GLU A 62 -10.58 -16.33 0.81
CA GLU A 62 -10.24 -16.76 -0.54
C GLU A 62 -10.44 -18.28 -0.72
N THR A 63 -10.90 -18.72 -1.89
CA THR A 63 -11.12 -20.15 -2.20
C THR A 63 -9.89 -20.86 -2.75
N GLU A 64 -8.79 -20.12 -2.93
CA GLU A 64 -7.54 -20.61 -3.51
C GLU A 64 -6.96 -21.82 -2.77
N ASP A 65 -6.52 -22.82 -3.54
CA ASP A 65 -5.84 -24.01 -3.03
C ASP A 65 -4.35 -23.73 -2.80
N LEU A 66 -3.91 -23.85 -1.55
CA LEU A 66 -2.56 -23.52 -1.10
C LEU A 66 -1.71 -24.77 -0.83
N LYS A 67 -2.02 -25.91 -1.46
CA LYS A 67 -1.29 -27.18 -1.27
C LYS A 67 0.22 -27.07 -1.44
N ASP A 68 0.70 -26.26 -2.39
CA ASP A 68 2.13 -26.06 -2.63
C ASP A 68 2.80 -25.13 -1.60
N PHE A 69 2.00 -24.52 -0.72
CA PHE A 69 2.44 -23.59 0.32
C PHE A 69 1.91 -24.03 1.70
N PRO A 70 2.44 -25.14 2.26
CA PRO A 70 1.90 -25.75 3.47
C PRO A 70 1.92 -24.83 4.69
N GLU A 71 2.91 -23.94 4.81
CA GLU A 71 2.91 -22.91 5.86
C GLU A 71 1.73 -21.94 5.71
N LEU A 72 1.50 -21.42 4.50
CA LEU A 72 0.40 -20.48 4.25
C LEU A 72 -0.97 -21.14 4.36
N SER A 73 -1.08 -22.41 3.93
CA SER A 73 -2.27 -23.23 4.09
C SER A 73 -2.62 -23.45 5.57
N LYS A 74 -1.63 -23.70 6.44
CA LYS A 74 -1.82 -23.78 7.89
C LYS A 74 -2.31 -22.45 8.48
N ILE A 75 -1.70 -21.34 8.06
CA ILE A 75 -2.10 -19.99 8.52
C ILE A 75 -3.55 -19.68 8.11
N LYS A 76 -3.95 -20.06 6.90
CA LYS A 76 -5.32 -19.94 6.40
C LYS A 76 -6.31 -20.76 7.24
N GLY A 77 -5.92 -21.97 7.66
CA GLY A 77 -6.76 -22.83 8.51
C GLY A 77 -6.82 -22.42 9.99
N ASN A 78 -6.00 -21.44 10.42
CA ASN A 78 -5.95 -21.00 11.81
C ASN A 78 -7.09 -20.02 12.12
N THR A 79 -8.02 -20.45 12.98
CA THR A 79 -9.18 -19.63 13.41
C THR A 79 -8.86 -18.71 14.60
N ASN A 80 -7.68 -18.84 15.22
CA ASN A 80 -7.25 -17.95 16.30
C ASN A 80 -6.70 -16.64 15.73
N GLN A 81 -7.61 -15.67 15.56
CA GLN A 81 -7.33 -14.34 15.01
C GLN A 81 -6.29 -13.53 15.79
N ASP A 82 -5.96 -13.89 17.04
CA ASP A 82 -4.96 -13.15 17.81
C ASP A 82 -3.53 -13.61 17.52
N LYS A 83 -3.34 -14.81 16.97
CA LYS A 83 -2.03 -15.38 16.61
C LYS A 83 -1.81 -15.52 15.12
N SER A 84 -2.88 -15.78 14.36
CA SER A 84 -2.80 -16.11 12.93
C SER A 84 -2.24 -14.96 12.07
N TRP A 85 -2.50 -13.70 12.43
CA TRP A 85 -1.94 -12.54 11.74
C TRP A 85 -0.42 -12.40 11.95
N GLU A 86 0.11 -12.81 13.10
CA GLU A 86 1.55 -12.83 13.36
C GLU A 86 2.24 -13.92 12.54
N GLU A 87 1.60 -15.08 12.41
CA GLU A 87 2.09 -16.16 11.55
C GLU A 87 2.12 -15.72 10.08
N LEU A 88 1.11 -14.99 9.61
CA LEU A 88 1.10 -14.39 8.27
C LEU A 88 2.24 -13.37 8.10
N LYS A 89 2.42 -12.45 9.05
CA LYS A 89 3.52 -11.48 9.06
C LYS A 89 4.89 -12.18 8.97
N ASN A 90 5.08 -13.25 9.73
CA ASN A 90 6.31 -14.03 9.74
C ASN A 90 6.52 -14.77 8.41
N TRP A 91 5.46 -15.35 7.85
CA TRP A 91 5.52 -15.96 6.51
C TRP A 91 5.90 -14.93 5.44
N CYS A 92 5.32 -13.73 5.48
CA CYS A 92 5.66 -12.64 4.58
C CYS A 92 7.13 -12.23 4.68
N SER A 93 7.67 -12.14 5.90
CA SER A 93 9.08 -11.82 6.14
C SER A 93 10.02 -12.89 5.56
N LYS A 94 9.67 -14.17 5.73
CA LYS A 94 10.40 -15.29 5.12
C LYS A 94 10.31 -15.27 3.60
N SER A 95 9.11 -15.08 3.06
CA SER A 95 8.86 -15.03 1.62
C SER A 95 9.58 -13.86 0.95
N TYR A 96 9.68 -12.71 1.61
CA TYR A 96 10.43 -11.56 1.12
C TYR A 96 11.92 -11.86 0.95
N SER A 97 12.49 -12.64 1.87
CA SER A 97 13.90 -13.08 1.82
C SER A 97 14.11 -14.29 0.90
N PHE A 98 13.04 -14.86 0.34
CA PHE A 98 13.12 -16.04 -0.51
C PHE A 98 13.79 -15.73 -1.85
N THR A 99 14.56 -16.68 -2.36
CA THR A 99 15.24 -16.54 -3.65
C THR A 99 14.22 -16.72 -4.78
N TYR A 100 13.89 -15.63 -5.48
CA TYR A 100 13.02 -15.63 -6.64
C TYR A 100 13.65 -16.35 -7.84
N LYS A 101 14.93 -16.05 -8.12
CA LYS A 101 15.66 -16.59 -9.26
C LYS A 101 17.14 -16.70 -8.95
N THR A 102 17.78 -17.74 -9.49
CA THR A 102 19.24 -17.87 -9.58
C THR A 102 19.62 -18.24 -11.01
N ILE A 103 20.92 -18.27 -11.31
CA ILE A 103 21.41 -18.77 -12.60
C ILE A 103 21.08 -20.26 -12.85
N PHE A 104 20.73 -21.01 -11.79
CA PHE A 104 20.43 -22.45 -11.86
C PHE A 104 18.96 -22.79 -11.59
N SER A 105 18.11 -21.80 -11.28
CA SER A 105 16.73 -22.03 -10.89
C SER A 105 15.77 -21.13 -11.68
N LYS A 106 14.61 -21.68 -12.03
CA LYS A 106 13.51 -20.93 -12.64
C LYS A 106 12.90 -19.95 -11.62
N GLU A 107 12.17 -18.99 -12.16
CA GLU A 107 11.46 -17.96 -11.40
C GLU A 107 10.33 -18.56 -10.55
N ASP A 108 10.28 -18.23 -9.27
CA ASP A 108 9.15 -18.56 -8.39
C ASP A 108 8.05 -17.49 -8.46
N ASN A 109 7.40 -17.41 -9.63
CA ASN A 109 6.30 -16.47 -9.87
C ASN A 109 5.09 -16.75 -8.97
N THR A 110 4.87 -18.01 -8.56
CA THR A 110 3.77 -18.37 -7.66
C THR A 110 3.98 -17.74 -6.28
N ARG A 111 5.15 -17.90 -5.66
CA ARG A 111 5.45 -17.25 -4.37
C ARG A 111 5.44 -15.74 -4.48
N LEU A 112 5.95 -15.18 -5.58
CA LEU A 112 5.89 -13.73 -5.82
C LEU A 112 4.45 -13.22 -5.81
N ASN A 113 3.54 -13.90 -6.52
CA ASN A 113 2.13 -13.52 -6.60
C ASN A 113 1.41 -13.66 -5.25
N LEU A 114 1.67 -14.74 -4.50
CA LEU A 114 1.14 -14.91 -3.14
C LEU A 114 1.66 -13.83 -2.19
N THR A 115 2.94 -13.49 -2.28
CA THR A 115 3.55 -12.41 -1.47
C THR A 115 2.91 -11.07 -1.83
N LYS A 116 2.70 -10.77 -3.12
CA LYS A 116 1.96 -9.57 -3.54
C LYS A 116 0.53 -9.56 -3.00
N LYS A 117 -0.16 -10.69 -3.03
CA LYS A 117 -1.58 -10.78 -2.66
C LYS A 117 -1.82 -10.63 -1.16
N TYR A 118 -0.94 -11.19 -0.33
CA TYR A 118 -1.17 -11.31 1.12
C TYR A 118 -0.20 -10.52 2.01
N CYS A 119 0.92 -10.03 1.46
CA CYS A 119 1.90 -9.24 2.23
C CYS A 119 1.89 -7.75 1.89
N ILE A 120 1.20 -7.38 0.81
CA ILE A 120 0.99 -5.98 0.41
C ILE A 120 -0.49 -5.69 0.61
N GLN A 121 -0.78 -4.67 1.41
CA GLN A 121 -2.11 -4.06 1.43
C GLN A 121 -2.08 -2.80 0.59
N THR A 122 -3.06 -2.63 -0.30
CA THR A 122 -3.21 -1.37 -1.02
C THR A 122 -3.92 -0.32 -0.15
N ILE A 123 -3.77 0.96 -0.49
CA ILE A 123 -4.51 2.03 0.16
C ILE A 123 -6.01 1.80 0.03
N LYS A 124 -6.50 1.37 -1.15
CA LYS A 124 -7.92 1.05 -1.35
C LYS A 124 -8.38 -0.06 -0.40
N GLU A 125 -7.63 -1.16 -0.29
CA GLU A 125 -7.98 -2.27 0.62
C GLU A 125 -8.05 -1.81 2.07
N ARG A 126 -7.11 -0.96 2.50
CA ARG A 126 -7.12 -0.40 3.85
C ARG A 126 -8.32 0.52 4.08
N LEU A 127 -8.61 1.41 3.15
CA LEU A 127 -9.79 2.28 3.22
C LEU A 127 -11.09 1.47 3.23
N THR A 128 -11.23 0.45 2.39
CA THR A 128 -12.41 -0.43 2.38
C THR A 128 -12.60 -1.11 3.73
N ALA A 129 -11.53 -1.60 4.35
CA ALA A 129 -11.63 -2.22 5.66
C ALA A 129 -12.01 -1.24 6.78
N LEU A 130 -11.60 0.04 6.69
CA LEU A 130 -11.96 1.07 7.67
C LEU A 130 -13.38 1.63 7.47
N TYR A 131 -13.84 1.69 6.22
CA TYR A 131 -15.01 2.47 5.82
C TYR A 131 -16.10 1.63 5.13
N SER A 132 -16.21 0.33 5.39
CA SER A 132 -17.35 -0.48 4.93
C SER A 132 -18.49 -0.43 5.96
N GLY A 133 -19.63 0.19 5.62
CA GLY A 133 -20.83 0.23 6.49
C GLY A 133 -21.95 1.16 6.01
N ASN A 134 -23.04 1.28 6.78
CA ASN A 134 -24.36 1.87 6.43
C ASN A 134 -24.42 3.33 5.94
N SER A 135 -23.29 4.00 5.70
CA SER A 135 -23.23 5.33 5.07
C SER A 135 -21.85 5.74 4.57
N LYS A 136 -20.80 4.99 4.94
CA LYS A 136 -19.42 5.22 4.52
C LYS A 136 -19.02 4.19 3.49
N LYS A 137 -18.28 4.63 2.48
CA LYS A 137 -17.71 3.76 1.45
C LYS A 137 -16.48 4.40 0.84
N VAL A 138 -15.60 3.57 0.26
CA VAL A 138 -14.60 4.04 -0.70
C VAL A 138 -15.32 4.42 -1.98
N LEU A 139 -15.05 5.61 -2.51
CA LEU A 139 -15.68 6.12 -3.72
C LEU A 139 -15.21 5.33 -4.94
N ASP A 140 -16.13 5.08 -5.88
CA ASP A 140 -15.79 4.46 -7.15
C ASP A 140 -15.10 5.48 -8.06
N VAL A 141 -13.92 5.09 -8.56
CA VAL A 141 -13.08 5.91 -9.44
C VAL A 141 -13.26 5.57 -10.92
N ASN A 142 -14.06 4.54 -11.25
CA ASN A 142 -14.25 4.09 -12.63
C ASN A 142 -15.50 4.70 -13.29
N GLY A 143 -16.54 5.05 -12.52
CA GLY A 143 -17.75 5.70 -12.99
C GLY A 143 -17.98 7.10 -12.39
N ASP A 144 -19.09 7.73 -12.75
CA ASP A 144 -19.48 9.06 -12.24
C ASP A 144 -20.59 8.99 -11.17
N GLY A 145 -20.92 7.78 -10.71
CA GLY A 145 -21.94 7.54 -9.69
C GLY A 145 -21.66 8.21 -8.35
N ASP A 146 -20.40 8.54 -8.08
CA ASP A 146 -19.93 9.22 -6.85
C ASP A 146 -19.48 10.67 -7.11
N SER A 147 -19.90 11.28 -8.23
CA SER A 147 -19.54 12.67 -8.59
C SER A 147 -19.94 13.69 -7.54
N SER A 148 -21.09 13.50 -6.87
CA SER A 148 -21.56 14.40 -5.81
C SER A 148 -20.66 14.35 -4.58
N GLU A 149 -20.20 13.15 -4.22
CA GLU A 149 -19.28 12.89 -3.13
C GLU A 149 -17.88 13.42 -3.43
N PHE A 150 -17.38 13.22 -4.65
CA PHE A 150 -16.11 13.83 -5.08
C PHE A 150 -16.19 15.36 -5.09
N THR A 151 -17.32 15.92 -5.49
CA THR A 151 -17.55 17.37 -5.42
C THR A 151 -17.49 17.85 -3.97
N ALA A 152 -18.23 17.20 -3.07
CA ALA A 152 -18.20 17.52 -1.64
C ALA A 152 -16.80 17.35 -1.02
N ASN A 153 -16.07 16.30 -1.41
CA ASN A 153 -14.71 16.05 -0.96
C ASN A 153 -13.72 17.10 -1.50
N TYR A 154 -13.86 17.52 -2.76
CA TYR A 154 -13.05 18.57 -3.35
C TYR A 154 -13.21 19.90 -2.60
N LYS A 155 -14.43 20.26 -2.18
CA LYS A 155 -14.68 21.45 -1.34
C LYS A 155 -13.86 21.45 -0.05
N LYS A 156 -13.57 20.27 0.52
CA LYS A 156 -12.74 20.15 1.74
C LYS A 156 -11.29 20.62 1.53
N LEU A 157 -10.85 20.77 0.28
CA LEU A 157 -9.53 21.33 -0.04
C LEU A 157 -9.41 22.81 0.39
N ALA A 158 -10.53 23.51 0.55
CA ALA A 158 -10.54 24.89 1.03
C ALA A 158 -9.89 25.07 2.41
N ASN A 159 -10.03 24.05 3.26
CA ASN A 159 -9.47 24.02 4.62
C ASN A 159 -8.38 22.94 4.74
N HIS A 160 -7.60 22.72 3.69
CA HIS A 160 -6.57 21.68 3.66
C HIS A 160 -5.28 22.07 4.36
N ASP A 161 -4.94 21.31 5.39
CA ASP A 161 -3.71 21.45 6.18
C ASP A 161 -2.74 20.31 5.83
N GLU A 162 -1.69 20.60 5.08
CA GLU A 162 -0.76 19.57 4.58
C GLU A 162 -0.02 18.84 5.70
N ALA A 163 0.21 19.49 6.85
CA ALA A 163 0.84 18.86 8.00
C ALA A 163 -0.07 17.80 8.64
N LYS A 164 -1.40 17.97 8.55
CA LYS A 164 -2.38 17.05 9.14
C LYS A 164 -2.95 16.06 8.14
N ASP A 165 -3.24 16.52 6.94
CA ASP A 165 -4.01 15.84 5.91
C ASP A 165 -3.12 15.25 4.80
N GLY A 166 -1.83 15.57 4.79
CA GLY A 166 -0.87 15.15 3.76
C GLY A 166 -0.73 16.15 2.60
N GLU A 167 0.39 16.08 1.90
CA GLU A 167 0.71 16.99 0.79
C GLU A 167 -0.19 16.76 -0.42
N LEU A 168 -0.61 17.85 -1.07
CA LEU A 168 -1.30 17.77 -2.36
C LEU A 168 -0.28 17.41 -3.46
N THR A 169 -0.52 16.28 -4.11
CA THR A 169 0.42 15.68 -5.07
C THR A 169 -0.24 15.42 -6.41
N GLY A 170 0.57 15.22 -7.47
CA GLY A 170 0.07 14.89 -8.81
C GLY A 170 -0.90 15.95 -9.34
N VAL A 171 -2.08 15.51 -9.79
CA VAL A 171 -3.12 16.39 -10.35
C VAL A 171 -3.78 17.33 -9.34
N LEU A 172 -3.50 17.15 -8.04
CA LEU A 172 -3.93 18.06 -6.99
C LEU A 172 -2.88 19.13 -6.67
N SER A 173 -1.67 19.00 -7.19
CA SER A 173 -0.60 19.98 -6.99
C SER A 173 -0.98 21.32 -7.60
N GLY A 174 -0.74 22.41 -6.86
CA GLY A 174 -1.02 23.77 -7.31
C GLY A 174 -2.50 24.16 -7.36
N ILE A 175 -3.41 23.37 -6.77
CA ILE A 175 -4.80 23.80 -6.58
C ILE A 175 -4.83 25.04 -5.70
N ASP A 176 -5.55 26.06 -6.15
CA ASP A 176 -5.90 27.23 -5.34
C ASP A 176 -6.96 26.83 -4.29
N LYS A 177 -6.50 26.53 -3.08
CA LYS A 177 -7.35 26.15 -1.95
C LYS A 177 -8.46 27.18 -1.71
N SER A 178 -8.20 28.48 -1.89
CA SER A 178 -9.20 29.53 -1.65
C SER A 178 -10.42 29.46 -2.57
N LYS A 179 -10.27 28.83 -3.74
CA LYS A 179 -11.33 28.64 -4.74
C LYS A 179 -11.91 27.24 -4.77
N ALA A 180 -11.41 26.33 -3.94
CA ALA A 180 -11.80 24.93 -3.97
C ALA A 180 -13.31 24.74 -3.76
N ASP A 181 -13.96 25.56 -2.94
CA ASP A 181 -15.41 25.48 -2.75
C ASP A 181 -16.20 25.93 -4.00
N SER A 182 -15.87 27.11 -4.54
CA SER A 182 -16.54 27.69 -5.70
C SER A 182 -16.32 26.91 -7.00
N GLU A 183 -15.17 26.25 -7.15
CA GLU A 183 -14.80 25.53 -8.38
C GLU A 183 -15.03 24.02 -8.30
N ALA A 184 -15.56 23.50 -7.18
CA ALA A 184 -15.70 22.06 -6.96
C ALA A 184 -16.47 21.34 -8.07
N SER A 185 -17.58 21.93 -8.54
CA SER A 185 -18.41 21.33 -9.60
C SER A 185 -17.67 21.18 -10.94
N ALA A 186 -16.66 22.02 -11.20
CA ALA A 186 -15.86 21.97 -12.41
C ALA A 186 -14.59 21.10 -12.26
N ASN A 187 -14.06 20.97 -11.03
CA ASN A 187 -12.75 20.37 -10.77
C ASN A 187 -12.79 19.05 -9.96
N TRP A 188 -13.97 18.54 -9.57
CA TRP A 188 -14.08 17.31 -8.77
C TRP A 188 -13.42 16.09 -9.41
N THR A 189 -13.32 16.05 -10.75
CA THR A 189 -12.65 14.97 -11.50
C THR A 189 -11.16 14.87 -11.16
N LYS A 190 -10.50 15.95 -10.74
CA LYS A 190 -9.10 15.92 -10.26
C LYS A 190 -8.97 15.09 -8.98
N ALA A 191 -9.94 15.17 -8.07
CA ALA A 191 -9.96 14.32 -6.87
C ALA A 191 -10.18 12.85 -7.24
N LYS A 192 -11.11 12.56 -8.17
CA LYS A 192 -11.34 11.22 -8.70
C LYS A 192 -10.08 10.63 -9.36
N GLU A 193 -9.43 11.39 -10.22
CA GLU A 193 -8.20 10.98 -10.91
C GLU A 193 -7.06 10.71 -9.92
N TRP A 194 -6.87 11.59 -8.94
CA TRP A 194 -5.88 11.39 -7.88
C TRP A 194 -6.19 10.13 -7.06
N CYS A 195 -7.45 9.91 -6.67
CA CYS A 195 -7.87 8.69 -5.98
C CYS A 195 -7.61 7.44 -6.81
N SER A 196 -7.83 7.49 -8.12
CA SER A 196 -7.50 6.38 -9.04
C SER A 196 -6.01 6.04 -9.00
N GLY A 197 -5.14 7.07 -8.99
CA GLY A 197 -3.69 6.89 -8.91
C GLY A 197 -3.21 6.34 -7.56
N ILE A 198 -3.84 6.72 -6.45
CA ILE A 198 -3.39 6.33 -5.10
C ILE A 198 -3.93 4.96 -4.66
N HIS A 199 -5.10 4.54 -5.14
CA HIS A 199 -5.81 3.35 -4.68
C HIS A 199 -4.98 2.06 -4.74
N ASN A 200 -4.16 1.89 -5.77
CA ASN A 200 -3.33 0.70 -5.97
C ASN A 200 -1.94 0.79 -5.32
N GLN A 201 -1.59 1.94 -4.72
CA GLN A 201 -0.31 2.08 -4.05
C GLN A 201 -0.28 1.29 -2.74
N PRO A 202 0.89 0.78 -2.35
CA PRO A 202 1.05 0.10 -1.07
C PRO A 202 0.73 1.03 0.12
N PHE A 203 0.00 0.51 1.09
CA PHE A 203 -0.22 1.18 2.36
C PHE A 203 1.07 1.19 3.20
N LYS A 204 1.45 2.39 3.66
CA LYS A 204 2.70 2.63 4.42
C LYS A 204 2.44 3.26 5.80
N GLY A 205 1.21 3.13 6.31
CA GLY A 205 0.78 3.73 7.57
C GLY A 205 -0.21 4.88 7.35
N GLN A 206 -0.84 5.33 8.44
CA GLN A 206 -1.87 6.38 8.41
C GLN A 206 -1.26 7.79 8.38
N VAL A 207 -0.44 8.05 7.37
CA VAL A 207 0.31 9.31 7.19
C VAL A 207 0.31 9.73 5.72
N GLY A 208 0.66 10.99 5.46
CA GLY A 208 0.88 11.50 4.11
C GLY A 208 -0.29 11.23 3.16
N SER A 209 0.01 10.55 2.05
CA SER A 209 -0.97 10.23 1.00
C SER A 209 -2.16 9.41 1.49
N PHE A 210 -2.01 8.60 2.54
CA PHE A 210 -3.14 7.85 3.09
C PHE A 210 -4.18 8.78 3.73
N LYS A 211 -3.74 9.78 4.51
CA LYS A 211 -4.67 10.76 5.11
C LYS A 211 -5.37 11.60 4.07
N LEU A 212 -4.66 11.95 2.99
CA LEU A 212 -5.28 12.64 1.86
C LEU A 212 -6.32 11.74 1.17
N ALA A 213 -6.06 10.44 1.08
CA ALA A 213 -7.03 9.47 0.56
C ALA A 213 -8.25 9.29 1.48
N GLU A 214 -8.08 9.31 2.82
CA GLU A 214 -9.19 9.36 3.78
C GLU A 214 -10.02 10.65 3.68
N LYS A 215 -9.43 11.73 3.18
CA LYS A 215 -10.15 13.00 2.98
C LYS A 215 -10.92 13.04 1.66
N LEU A 216 -10.33 12.50 0.59
CA LEU A 216 -10.80 12.68 -0.77
C LEU A 216 -11.47 11.45 -1.39
N CYS A 217 -11.08 10.24 -1.01
CA CYS A 217 -11.46 9.00 -1.69
C CYS A 217 -12.55 8.21 -0.96
N VAL A 218 -13.11 8.75 0.12
CA VAL A 218 -14.16 8.09 0.89
C VAL A 218 -15.35 9.02 1.11
N LYS A 219 -16.55 8.44 1.15
CA LYS A 219 -17.75 9.10 1.63
C LYS A 219 -17.72 9.11 3.15
N ASN A 220 -17.65 10.30 3.76
CA ASN A 220 -17.52 10.43 5.21
C ASN A 220 -18.81 10.80 5.95
N SER A 221 -19.91 11.13 5.24
CA SER A 221 -21.30 11.22 5.71
C SER A 221 -22.18 11.46 4.49
#